data_AF-A0A2P5HML6-F1
#
_entry.id   AF-A0A2P5HML6-F1
#
_cell.length_a   1.000
_cell.length_b   1.000
_cell.length_c   1.000
_cell.angle_alpha   90.00
_cell.angle_beta   90.00
_cell.angle_gamma   90.00
#
_symmetry.space_group_name_H-M   'P 1'
#
loop_
_entity.id
_entity.type
_entity.pdbx_description
1 polymer ?
#
loop_
_entity_poly.entity_id
_entity_poly.type
_entity_poly.pdbx_seq_one_letter_code
_entity_poly.pdbx_strand_id
1 'polypeptide(L)'
;MAPSSRASVRYSTYSMSPSLHTTDSAIAEISDIEKRLSLMENKALSSQRVFLDEDQSERMKKLALGAKLERALDRRMSSQDAVMRKRTPSKVSQKSVTEKEEAV
;
A
#
# COMPACT_ATOMS: atom_id res chain seq x y z
N MET A 1 66.06 -39.88 -27.94
CA MET A 1 64.77 -39.26 -27.56
C MET A 1 65.07 -37.93 -26.88
N ALA A 2 64.64 -36.81 -27.47
CA ALA A 2 64.90 -35.47 -26.95
C ALA A 2 63.85 -35.07 -25.88
N PRO A 3 64.21 -34.26 -24.86
CA PRO A 3 63.25 -33.78 -23.88
C PRO A 3 62.39 -32.64 -24.46
N SER A 4 61.07 -32.79 -24.41
CA SER A 4 60.10 -31.76 -24.78
C SER A 4 60.05 -30.68 -23.69
N SER A 5 60.53 -29.48 -23.99
CA SER A 5 60.29 -28.30 -23.14
C SER A 5 58.84 -27.88 -23.30
N ARG A 6 58.01 -28.24 -22.33
CA ARG A 6 56.63 -27.72 -22.24
C ARG A 6 56.67 -26.23 -21.88
N ALA A 7 56.83 -25.38 -22.89
CA ALA A 7 56.58 -23.94 -22.81
C ALA A 7 55.05 -23.67 -22.80
N SER A 8 54.34 -24.19 -21.79
CA SER A 8 52.95 -23.80 -21.58
C SER A 8 52.92 -22.54 -20.72
N VAL A 9 52.91 -21.38 -21.37
CA VAL A 9 52.59 -20.12 -20.69
C VAL A 9 51.10 -20.17 -20.36
N ARG A 10 50.76 -20.47 -19.11
CA ARG A 10 49.38 -20.45 -18.62
C ARG A 10 48.96 -19.00 -18.43
N TYR A 11 48.43 -18.38 -19.48
CA TYR A 11 47.72 -17.11 -19.37
C TYR A 11 46.32 -17.38 -18.80
N SER A 12 46.18 -17.38 -17.49
CA SER A 12 44.85 -17.39 -16.86
C SER A 12 44.92 -16.79 -15.46
N THR A 13 45.04 -15.46 -15.42
CA THR A 13 44.65 -14.68 -14.24
C THR A 13 43.25 -14.15 -14.54
N TYR A 14 42.22 -14.80 -14.01
CA TYR A 14 40.86 -14.26 -14.07
C TYR A 14 40.80 -13.00 -13.17
N SER A 15 40.81 -11.81 -13.76
CA SER A 15 40.56 -10.57 -13.04
C SER A 15 39.06 -10.43 -12.77
N MET A 16 38.68 -10.34 -11.49
CA MET A 16 37.30 -10.07 -11.05
C MET A 16 36.86 -8.61 -11.26
N SER A 17 37.71 -7.78 -11.87
CA SER A 17 37.39 -6.43 -12.27
C SER A 17 36.99 -6.44 -13.75
N PRO A 18 35.77 -6.00 -14.11
CA PRO A 18 35.41 -5.84 -15.51
C PRO A 18 36.31 -4.77 -16.12
N SER A 19 37.15 -5.15 -17.09
CA SER A 19 37.89 -4.19 -17.88
C SER A 19 36.91 -3.49 -18.83
N LEU A 20 36.43 -2.32 -18.44
CA LEU A 20 35.60 -1.47 -19.28
C LEU A 20 36.50 -0.86 -20.36
N HIS A 21 36.58 -1.51 -21.53
CA HIS A 21 37.12 -0.89 -22.74
C HIS A 21 36.04 0.03 -23.32
N THR A 22 35.96 1.25 -22.79
CA THR A 22 35.05 2.27 -23.31
C THR A 22 35.72 3.01 -24.46
N THR A 23 35.12 2.95 -25.65
CA THR A 23 35.40 3.91 -26.72
C THR A 23 34.86 5.28 -26.31
N ASP A 24 35.48 6.39 -26.73
CA ASP A 24 35.02 7.75 -26.37
C ASP A 24 33.52 8.00 -26.67
N SER A 25 32.96 7.34 -27.70
CA SER A 25 31.51 7.36 -28.00
C SER A 25 30.63 6.80 -26.88
N ALA A 26 31.06 5.72 -26.23
CA ALA A 26 30.30 5.08 -25.16
C ALA A 26 30.26 5.98 -23.90
N ILE A 27 31.33 6.72 -23.64
CA ILE A 27 31.37 7.71 -22.54
C ILE A 27 30.45 8.89 -22.87
N ALA A 28 30.44 9.35 -24.12
CA ALA A 28 29.56 10.43 -24.55
C ALA A 28 28.07 10.05 -24.40
N GLU A 29 27.69 8.84 -24.80
CA GLU A 29 26.33 8.32 -24.65
C GLU A 29 25.90 8.23 -23.18
N ILE A 30 26.78 7.72 -22.30
CA ILE A 30 26.51 7.67 -20.85
C ILE A 30 26.28 9.08 -20.30
N SER A 31 27.11 10.06 -20.70
CA SER A 31 26.96 11.44 -20.23
C SER A 31 25.66 12.10 -20.70
N ASP A 32 25.18 11.79 -21.92
CA ASP A 32 23.92 12.31 -22.43
C ASP A 32 22.72 11.67 -21.71
N ILE A 33 22.79 10.37 -21.43
CA ILE A 33 21.77 9.68 -20.62
C ILE A 33 21.69 10.28 -19.22
N GLU A 34 22.82 10.49 -18.55
CA GLU A 34 22.86 11.11 -17.21
C GLU A 34 22.24 12.52 -17.22
N LYS A 35 22.58 13.33 -18.23
CA LYS A 35 22.04 14.68 -18.39
C LYS A 35 20.53 14.67 -18.62
N ARG A 36 20.03 13.77 -19.47
CA ARG A 36 18.59 13.65 -19.77
C ARG A 36 17.82 13.12 -18.57
N LEU A 37 18.39 12.18 -17.81
CA LEU A 37 17.79 11.67 -16.58
C LEU A 37 17.65 12.77 -15.52
N SER A 38 18.68 13.61 -15.35
CA SER A 38 18.66 14.76 -14.44
C SER A 38 17.59 15.80 -14.80
N LEU A 39 17.28 15.97 -16.09
CA LEU A 39 16.20 16.85 -16.56
C LEU A 39 14.81 16.23 -16.40
N MET A 40 14.70 14.89 -16.50
CA MET A 40 13.45 14.17 -16.26
C MET A 40 13.08 14.11 -14.77
N GLU A 41 14.04 14.34 -13.88
CA GLU A 41 13.79 14.40 -12.43
C GLU A 41 12.89 15.61 -12.10
N ASN A 42 11.67 15.34 -11.67
CA ASN A 42 10.75 16.38 -11.24
C ASN A 42 11.02 16.77 -9.78
N LYS A 43 12.00 17.66 -9.58
CA LYS A 43 12.47 18.13 -8.27
C LYS A 43 11.35 18.77 -7.43
N ALA A 44 10.37 19.40 -8.06
CA ALA A 44 9.23 19.99 -7.37
C ALA A 44 8.37 18.91 -6.68
N LEU A 45 8.08 17.81 -7.37
CA LEU A 45 7.34 16.69 -6.79
C LEU A 45 8.14 15.99 -5.68
N SER A 46 9.47 15.88 -5.85
CA SER A 46 10.34 15.33 -4.81
C SER A 46 10.28 16.17 -3.53
N SER A 47 10.29 17.50 -3.63
CA SER A 47 10.15 18.39 -2.47
C SER A 47 8.75 18.41 -1.84
N GLN A 48 7.71 18.08 -2.61
CA GLN A 48 6.34 18.04 -2.10
C GLN A 48 6.06 16.76 -1.29
N ARG A 49 6.77 15.66 -1.58
CA ARG A 49 6.61 14.40 -0.85
C ARG A 49 7.20 14.55 0.56
N VAL A 50 6.32 14.56 1.54
CA VAL A 50 6.72 14.51 2.95
C VAL A 50 7.14 13.08 3.28
N PHE A 51 8.41 12.90 3.60
CA PHE A 51 8.89 11.70 4.26
C PHE A 51 8.70 11.88 5.75
N LEU A 52 7.92 11.00 6.36
CA LEU A 52 7.62 11.06 7.78
C LEU A 52 8.67 10.26 8.55
N ASP A 53 9.21 10.87 9.61
CA ASP A 53 9.98 10.16 10.62
C ASP A 53 9.11 9.12 11.32
N GLU A 54 9.73 8.11 11.94
CA GLU A 54 9.00 7.01 12.59
C GLU A 54 8.00 7.52 13.63
N ASP A 55 8.39 8.52 14.44
CA ASP A 55 7.52 9.15 15.43
C ASP A 55 6.29 9.83 14.81
N GLN A 56 6.46 10.46 13.64
CA GLN A 56 5.36 11.10 12.91
C GLN A 56 4.42 10.03 12.32
N SER A 57 5.00 8.92 11.84
CA SER A 57 4.25 7.75 11.37
C SER A 57 3.36 7.19 12.49
N GLU A 58 3.90 7.02 13.69
CA GLU A 58 3.18 6.50 14.85
C GLU A 58 2.05 7.43 15.31
N ARG A 59 2.29 8.75 15.31
CA ARG A 59 1.24 9.73 15.59
C ARG A 59 0.11 9.64 14.57
N MET A 60 0.44 9.51 13.28
CA MET A 60 -0.56 9.39 12.22
C MET A 60 -1.36 8.09 12.33
N LYS A 61 -0.71 6.97 12.69
CA LYS A 61 -1.38 5.69 12.97
C LYS A 61 -2.39 5.83 14.12
N LYS A 62 -2.00 6.47 15.22
CA LYS A 62 -2.88 6.72 16.38
C LYS A 62 -4.08 7.59 16.00
N LEU A 63 -3.86 8.68 15.25
CA LEU A 63 -4.92 9.58 14.80
C LEU A 63 -5.90 8.86 13.86
N ALA A 64 -5.38 8.07 12.92
CA ALA A 64 -6.19 7.27 12.02
C ALA A 64 -7.02 6.21 12.76
N LEU A 65 -6.47 5.59 13.81
CA LEU A 65 -7.20 4.64 14.65
C LEU A 65 -8.35 5.33 15.40
N GLY A 66 -8.09 6.48 16.02
CA GLY A 66 -9.12 7.28 16.69
C GLY A 66 -10.28 7.64 15.76
N ALA A 67 -9.98 8.16 14.57
CA ALA A 67 -10.99 8.50 13.57
C ALA A 67 -11.79 7.28 13.07
N LYS A 68 -11.16 6.11 12.97
CA LYS A 68 -11.86 4.85 12.64
C LYS A 68 -12.81 4.43 13.74
N LEU A 69 -12.41 4.54 15.00
CA LEU A 69 -13.25 4.22 16.15
C LEU A 69 -14.45 5.16 16.22
N GLU A 70 -14.23 6.48 16.09
CA GLU A 70 -15.29 7.48 16.06
C GLU A 70 -16.32 7.18 14.96
N ARG A 71 -15.86 6.97 13.71
CA ARG A 71 -16.74 6.58 12.60
C ARG A 71 -17.49 5.27 12.85
N ALA A 72 -16.84 4.29 13.48
CA ALA A 72 -17.48 3.02 13.82
C ALA A 72 -18.56 3.19 14.89
N LEU A 73 -18.30 4.03 15.90
CA LEU A 73 -19.26 4.40 16.92
C LEU A 73 -20.42 5.18 16.31
N ASP A 74 -20.18 6.18 15.47
CA ASP A 74 -21.24 6.95 14.81
C ASP A 74 -22.21 6.05 14.02
N ARG A 75 -21.66 5.08 13.28
CA ARG A 75 -22.48 4.09 12.56
C ARG A 75 -23.29 3.21 13.50
N ARG A 76 -22.73 2.86 14.67
CA ARG A 76 -23.41 2.05 15.67
C ARG A 76 -24.49 2.85 16.41
N MET A 77 -24.23 4.12 16.68
CA MET A 77 -25.12 5.03 17.40
C MET A 77 -26.27 5.53 16.53
N SER A 78 -26.06 5.77 15.23
CA SER A 78 -27.11 6.31 14.35
C SER A 78 -28.28 5.35 14.08
N SER A 79 -28.10 4.05 14.29
CA SER A 79 -29.12 3.01 14.06
C SER A 79 -29.65 2.34 15.33
N GLN A 80 -29.16 2.74 16.51
CA GLN A 80 -29.54 2.12 17.79
C GLN A 80 -30.65 2.85 18.53
N ASP A 81 -30.90 4.10 18.19
CA ASP A 81 -31.97 4.85 18.83
C ASP A 81 -33.32 4.19 18.54
N ALA A 82 -34.02 3.81 19.60
CA ALA A 82 -35.31 3.17 19.51
C ALA A 82 -36.34 4.15 18.95
N VAL A 83 -36.75 3.97 17.69
CA VAL A 83 -37.84 4.75 17.08
C VAL A 83 -39.18 4.13 17.48
N MET A 84 -40.01 4.89 18.21
CA MET A 84 -41.41 4.56 18.46
C MET A 84 -42.14 4.34 17.13
N ARG A 85 -42.43 3.09 16.78
CA ARG A 85 -43.27 2.75 15.62
C ARG A 85 -44.69 2.48 16.09
N LYS A 86 -45.66 3.11 15.42
CA LYS A 86 -47.08 2.79 15.61
C LYS A 86 -47.28 1.31 15.31
N ARG A 87 -47.89 0.57 16.23
CA ARG A 87 -48.17 -0.87 16.04
C ARG A 87 -49.10 -1.03 14.84
N THR A 88 -48.68 -1.80 13.84
CA THR A 88 -49.60 -2.23 12.78
C THR A 88 -50.60 -3.21 13.38
N PRO A 89 -51.90 -3.08 13.11
CA PRO A 89 -52.87 -4.06 13.56
C PRO A 89 -52.56 -5.40 12.87
N SER A 90 -52.10 -6.39 13.63
CA SER A 90 -51.93 -7.74 13.08
C SER A 90 -53.32 -8.33 12.80
N LYS A 91 -53.48 -9.01 11.66
CA LYS A 91 -54.71 -9.75 11.32
C LYS A 91 -55.02 -10.91 12.30
N VAL A 92 -54.19 -11.12 13.31
CA VAL A 92 -54.31 -12.21 14.30
C VAL A 92 -55.13 -11.77 15.53
N SER A 93 -55.35 -10.47 15.74
CA SER A 93 -56.05 -9.98 16.93
C SER A 93 -57.59 -9.95 16.83
N GLN A 94 -58.18 -10.40 15.70
CA GLN A 94 -59.65 -10.40 15.55
C GLN A 94 -60.34 -11.63 16.14
N LYS A 95 -59.62 -12.70 16.51
CA LYS A 95 -60.24 -13.93 17.03
C LYS A 95 -60.49 -13.94 18.54
N SER A 96 -59.98 -12.97 19.30
CA SER A 96 -60.09 -12.96 20.77
C SER A 96 -61.21 -12.09 21.33
N VAL A 97 -62.10 -11.54 20.51
CA VAL A 97 -63.17 -10.62 20.97
C VAL A 97 -64.57 -11.24 20.89
N THR A 98 -64.77 -12.35 20.18
CA THR A 98 -66.11 -12.93 19.95
C THR A 98 -66.58 -13.95 20.99
N GLU A 99 -65.73 -14.42 21.92
CA GLU A 99 -66.12 -15.48 22.89
C GLU A 99 -66.73 -14.96 24.21
N LYS A 100 -66.93 -13.65 24.38
CA LYS A 100 -67.46 -13.06 25.63
C LYS A 100 -68.93 -12.62 25.62
N GLU A 101 -69.67 -12.85 24.53
CA GLU A 101 -71.09 -12.45 24.44
C GLU A 101 -72.12 -13.60 24.48
N GLU A 102 -71.70 -14.88 24.52
CA GLU A 102 -72.63 -16.03 24.55
C GLU A 102 -72.85 -16.67 25.94
N ALA A 103 -72.48 -15.99 27.02
CA ALA A 103 -72.76 -16.45 28.38
C ALA A 103 -73.55 -15.39 29.18
N VAL A 104 -74.85 -15.28 28.90
CA VAL A 104 -75.86 -14.67 29.78
C VAL A 104 -77.07 -15.60 29.86
#